data_AF-A0A4Z0H3I1-F1
#
_entry.id   AF-A0A4Z0H3I1-F1
#
_cell.length_a   1.000
_cell.length_b   1.000
_cell.length_c   1.000
_cell.angle_alpha   90.00
_cell.angle_beta   90.00
_cell.angle_gamma   90.00
#
_symmetry.space_group_name_H-M   'P 1'
#
loop_
_entity.id
_entity.type
_entity.pdbx_description
1 polymer ?
#
loop_
_entity_poly.entity_id
_entity_poly.type
_entity_poly.pdbx_seq_one_letter_code
_entity_poly.pdbx_strand_id
1 'polypeptide(L)'
;MPGGILFSIVFVSTALFFSFHIKLWVRFMLAVYYGVVFYLFTKGYSKLVEERAQHVDKYGYDFGSTEDVRMLQQFWGEKAAFVDRYSCLVIVPIFVFLIYSYSKWMKRTDNSFLKVLVFLTSIPVGLVGLYFWITFTMLGYQP
;
A
#
# COMPACT_ATOMS: atom_id res chain seq x y z
N MET A 1 8.22 6.35 9.99
CA MET A 1 8.79 6.04 8.65
C MET A 1 7.82 6.41 7.53
N PRO A 2 7.60 7.71 7.24
CA PRO A 2 6.79 8.16 6.09
C PRO A 2 7.44 7.87 4.72
N GLY A 3 8.76 7.61 4.69
CA GLY A 3 9.52 7.41 3.45
C GLY A 3 9.15 6.16 2.64
N GLY A 4 8.81 5.04 3.30
CA GLY A 4 8.43 3.82 2.58
C GLY A 4 7.09 3.94 1.84
N ILE A 5 6.14 4.69 2.40
CA ILE A 5 4.84 4.91 1.79
C ILE A 5 4.94 5.91 0.64
N LEU A 6 5.70 7.00 0.84
CA LEU A 6 6.06 7.95 -0.22
C LEU A 6 6.76 7.28 -1.40
N PHE A 7 7.72 6.40 -1.13
CA PHE A 7 8.40 5.61 -2.16
C PHE A 7 7.42 4.72 -2.94
N SER A 8 6.50 4.06 -2.23
CA SER A 8 5.47 3.21 -2.85
C SER A 8 4.54 4.00 -3.77
N ILE A 9 4.16 5.22 -3.37
CA ILE A 9 3.31 6.10 -4.16
C ILE A 9 4.04 6.62 -5.37
N VAL A 10 5.29 7.07 -5.22
CA VAL A 10 6.10 7.53 -6.34
C VAL A 10 6.31 6.38 -7.31
N PHE A 11 6.60 5.17 -6.83
CA PHE A 11 6.79 4.00 -7.69
C PHE A 11 5.51 3.63 -8.45
N VAL A 12 4.38 3.48 -7.77
CA VAL A 12 3.09 3.15 -8.40
C VAL A 12 2.67 4.25 -9.37
N SER A 13 2.78 5.53 -8.97
CA SER A 13 2.43 6.67 -9.83
C SER A 13 3.33 6.73 -11.07
N THR A 14 4.63 6.48 -10.92
CA THR A 14 5.60 6.47 -12.02
C THR A 14 5.33 5.30 -12.97
N ALA A 15 5.10 4.08 -12.44
CA ALA A 15 4.76 2.91 -13.23
C ALA A 15 3.44 3.07 -14.00
N LEU A 16 2.43 3.72 -13.39
CA LEU A 16 1.17 4.07 -14.05
C LEU A 16 1.38 5.13 -15.13
N PHE A 17 2.22 6.14 -14.90
CA PHE A 17 2.46 7.23 -15.85
C PHE A 17 3.15 6.76 -17.13
N PHE A 18 4.10 5.82 -17.03
CA PHE A 18 4.87 5.28 -18.16
C PHE A 18 4.14 4.17 -18.96
N SER A 19 2.96 3.72 -18.54
CA SER A 19 2.25 2.63 -19.23
C SER A 19 1.55 3.11 -20.52
N PHE A 20 2.25 3.07 -21.66
CA PHE A 20 1.73 3.45 -22.99
C PHE A 20 0.45 2.71 -23.43
N HIS A 21 0.15 1.55 -22.83
CA HIS A 21 -0.93 0.65 -23.27
C HIS A 21 -2.32 1.08 -22.76
N ILE A 22 -2.36 2.11 -21.93
CA ILE A 22 -3.52 2.55 -21.16
C ILE A 22 -3.85 3.99 -21.49
N LYS A 23 -5.14 4.27 -21.68
CA LYS A 23 -5.65 5.60 -22.03
C LYS A 23 -5.30 6.60 -20.92
N LEU A 24 -4.93 7.82 -21.32
CA LEU A 24 -4.49 8.87 -20.39
C LEU A 24 -5.50 9.15 -19.26
N TRP A 25 -6.80 9.17 -19.57
CA TRP A 25 -7.85 9.41 -18.57
C TRP A 25 -7.90 8.33 -17.48
N VAL A 26 -7.62 7.07 -17.81
CA VAL A 26 -7.58 5.97 -16.82
C VAL A 26 -6.41 6.19 -15.86
N ARG A 27 -5.27 6.65 -16.37
CA ARG A 27 -4.09 7.00 -15.55
C ARG A 27 -4.42 8.15 -14.60
N PHE A 28 -5.12 9.17 -15.08
CA PHE A 28 -5.53 10.31 -14.25
C PHE A 28 -6.52 9.88 -13.16
N MET A 29 -7.54 9.07 -13.48
CA MET A 29 -8.48 8.56 -12.47
C MET A 29 -7.78 7.73 -11.40
N LEU A 30 -6.83 6.86 -11.79
CA LEU A 30 -6.03 6.10 -10.83
C LEU A 30 -5.16 7.03 -9.96
N ALA A 31 -4.50 8.03 -10.56
CA ALA A 31 -3.69 8.99 -9.80
C ALA A 31 -4.54 9.77 -8.78
N VAL A 32 -5.72 10.24 -9.16
CA VAL A 32 -6.66 10.92 -8.24
C VAL A 32 -7.14 9.96 -7.15
N TYR A 33 -7.53 8.74 -7.52
CA TYR A 33 -7.94 7.70 -6.57
C TYR A 33 -6.85 7.45 -5.51
N TYR A 34 -5.61 7.20 -5.95
CA TYR A 34 -4.48 6.95 -5.05
C TYR A 34 -4.12 8.18 -4.22
N GLY A 35 -4.25 9.40 -4.78
CA GLY A 35 -4.07 10.65 -4.05
C GLY A 35 -5.07 10.79 -2.90
N VAL A 36 -6.35 10.49 -3.13
CA VAL A 36 -7.40 10.54 -2.10
C VAL A 36 -7.19 9.46 -1.05
N VAL A 37 -7.00 8.20 -1.47
CA VAL A 37 -6.77 7.08 -0.54
C VAL A 37 -5.57 7.34 0.34
N PHE A 38 -4.48 7.85 -0.23
CA PHE A 38 -3.28 8.17 0.52
C PHE A 38 -3.49 9.34 1.48
N TYR A 39 -4.13 10.42 1.03
CA TYR A 39 -4.45 11.55 1.90
C TYR A 39 -5.25 11.12 3.13
N LEU A 40 -6.29 10.30 2.94
CA LEU A 40 -7.10 9.76 4.02
C LEU A 40 -6.30 8.83 4.93
N PHE A 41 -5.46 7.97 4.35
CA PHE A 41 -4.57 7.08 5.11
C PHE A 41 -3.60 7.88 5.99
N THR A 42 -2.87 8.84 5.43
CA THR A 42 -1.90 9.66 6.17
C THR A 42 -2.58 10.43 7.28
N LYS A 43 -3.71 11.07 7.00
CA LYS A 43 -4.45 11.84 8.01
C LYS A 43 -4.92 10.95 9.16
N GLY A 44 -5.49 9.78 8.88
CA GLY A 44 -5.97 8.86 9.91
C GLY A 44 -4.82 8.20 10.70
N TYR A 45 -3.75 7.80 10.01
CA TYR A 45 -2.58 7.20 10.65
C TYR A 45 -1.85 8.19 11.56
N SER A 46 -1.65 9.44 11.11
CA SER A 46 -1.06 10.50 11.92
C SER A 46 -1.90 10.78 13.17
N LYS A 47 -3.23 10.78 13.05
CA LYS A 47 -4.14 10.98 14.20
C LYS A 47 -3.94 9.91 15.28
N LEU A 48 -3.89 8.63 14.89
CA LEU A 48 -3.65 7.52 15.83
C LEU A 48 -2.32 7.68 16.56
N VAL A 49 -1.25 8.02 15.82
CA VAL A 49 0.09 8.22 16.39
C VAL A 49 0.12 9.42 17.32
N GLU A 50 -0.55 10.51 16.96
CA GLU A 50 -0.62 11.73 17.77
C GLU A 50 -1.43 11.52 19.06
N GLU A 51 -2.58 10.84 19.00
CA GLU A 51 -3.39 10.48 20.18
C GLU A 51 -2.57 9.67 21.19
N ARG A 52 -1.77 8.72 20.71
CA ARG A 52 -0.87 7.96 21.57
C ARG A 52 0.26 8.82 22.13
N ALA A 53 0.87 9.68 21.32
CA ALA A 53 1.94 10.56 21.78
C ALA A 53 1.45 11.50 22.88
N GLN A 54 0.26 12.10 22.72
CA GLN A 54 -0.38 12.95 23.73
C GLN A 54 -0.70 12.18 25.02
N HIS A 55 -1.11 10.91 24.90
CA HIS A 55 -1.35 10.07 26.07
C HIS A 55 -0.06 9.83 26.87
N VAL A 56 1.01 9.42 26.19
CA VAL A 56 2.32 9.18 26.82
C VAL A 56 2.91 10.45 27.43
N ASP A 57 2.76 11.60 26.76
CA ASP A 57 3.24 12.89 27.25
C ASP A 57 2.48 13.33 28.52
N LYS A 58 1.18 13.03 28.61
CA LYS A 58 0.33 13.45 29.73
C LYS A 58 0.44 12.57 30.97
N TYR A 59 0.55 11.25 30.81
CA TYR A 59 0.51 10.30 31.92
C TYR A 59 1.86 9.65 32.22
N GLY A 60 2.88 9.90 31.39
CA GLY A 60 4.10 9.13 31.38
C GLY A 60 3.87 7.75 30.75
N TYR A 61 4.94 6.97 30.66
CA TYR A 61 4.85 5.60 30.21
C TYR A 61 5.53 4.68 31.22
N ASP A 62 4.75 3.79 31.82
CA ASP A 62 5.20 2.82 32.81
C ASP A 62 4.88 1.39 32.34
N PHE A 63 5.92 0.64 31.96
CA PHE A 63 5.80 -0.77 31.58
C PHE A 63 5.27 -1.67 32.73
N GLY A 64 5.36 -1.22 33.98
CA GLY A 64 4.82 -1.92 35.15
C GLY A 64 3.33 -1.69 35.38
N SER A 65 2.75 -0.66 34.75
CA SER A 65 1.32 -0.34 34.84
C SER A 65 0.50 -1.24 33.91
N THR A 66 -0.44 -1.98 34.49
CA THR A 66 -1.36 -2.84 33.72
C THR A 66 -2.23 -2.03 32.75
N GLU A 67 -2.49 -0.76 33.08
CA GLU A 67 -3.31 0.14 32.26
C GLU A 67 -2.55 0.62 31.02
N ASP A 68 -1.26 0.93 31.15
CA ASP A 68 -0.41 1.39 30.05
C ASP A 68 -0.18 0.27 29.03
N VAL A 69 0.03 -0.96 29.52
CA VAL A 69 0.13 -2.16 28.68
C VAL A 69 -1.17 -2.41 27.92
N ARG A 70 -2.33 -2.22 28.57
CA ARG A 70 -3.64 -2.37 27.92
C ARG A 70 -3.85 -1.33 26.81
N MET A 71 -3.54 -0.06 27.08
CA MET A 71 -3.65 1.01 26.08
C MET A 71 -2.66 0.84 24.93
N LEU A 72 -1.46 0.33 25.21
CA LEU A 72 -0.48 -0.05 24.20
C LEU A 72 -1.05 -1.10 23.23
N GLN A 73 -1.62 -2.17 23.78
CA GLN A 73 -2.27 -3.21 22.98
C GLN A 73 -3.45 -2.67 22.19
N GLN A 74 -4.28 -1.80 22.78
CA GLN A 74 -5.41 -1.18 22.08
C GLN A 74 -4.93 -0.32 20.90
N PHE A 75 -3.91 0.53 21.10
CA PHE A 75 -3.33 1.31 20.02
C PHE A 75 -2.79 0.43 18.89
N TRP A 76 -2.09 -0.66 19.22
CA TRP A 76 -1.62 -1.62 18.23
C TRP A 76 -2.79 -2.27 17.48
N GLY A 77 -3.86 -2.63 18.20
CA GLY A 77 -5.14 -3.10 17.68
C GLY A 77 -5.73 -2.16 16.63
N GLU A 78 -5.90 -0.91 17.02
CA GLU A 78 -6.47 0.14 16.17
C GLU A 78 -5.59 0.43 14.96
N LYS A 79 -4.26 0.48 15.14
CA LYS A 79 -3.31 0.67 14.04
C LYS A 79 -3.38 -0.48 13.03
N ALA A 80 -3.41 -1.72 13.50
CA ALA A 80 -3.50 -2.89 12.63
C ALA A 80 -4.82 -2.91 11.84
N ALA A 81 -5.94 -2.71 12.53
CA ALA A 81 -7.26 -2.63 11.90
C ALA A 81 -7.36 -1.47 10.90
N PHE A 82 -6.73 -0.33 11.19
CA PHE A 82 -6.67 0.79 10.27
C PHE A 82 -5.88 0.43 9.01
N VAL A 83 -4.68 -0.14 9.15
CA VAL A 83 -3.85 -0.55 8.00
C VAL A 83 -4.55 -1.62 7.18
N ASP A 84 -5.20 -2.60 7.81
CA ASP A 84 -5.93 -3.66 7.13
C ASP A 84 -7.06 -3.12 6.24
N ARG A 85 -7.88 -2.18 6.76
CA ARG A 85 -8.95 -1.54 5.97
C ARG A 85 -8.44 -0.85 4.70
N TYR A 86 -7.27 -0.23 4.77
CA TYR A 86 -6.67 0.47 3.62
C TYR A 86 -5.84 -0.43 2.72
N SER A 87 -5.43 -1.62 3.19
CA SER A 87 -4.62 -2.56 2.42
C SER A 87 -5.33 -2.95 1.12
N CYS A 88 -6.60 -3.35 1.19
CA CYS A 88 -7.42 -3.67 0.02
C CYS A 88 -7.59 -2.47 -0.93
N LEU A 89 -7.81 -1.27 -0.38
CA LEU A 89 -7.99 -0.05 -1.19
C LEU A 89 -6.72 0.31 -1.98
N VAL A 90 -5.55 0.05 -1.42
CA VAL A 90 -4.28 0.31 -2.10
C VAL A 90 -3.96 -0.81 -3.10
N ILE A 91 -4.13 -2.06 -2.68
CA ILE A 91 -3.54 -3.22 -3.35
C ILE A 91 -4.42 -3.78 -4.45
N VAL A 92 -5.73 -3.88 -4.22
CA VAL A 92 -6.67 -4.48 -5.19
C VAL A 92 -6.62 -3.76 -6.54
N PRO A 93 -6.65 -2.41 -6.63
CA PRO A 93 -6.63 -1.75 -7.93
C PRO A 93 -5.29 -1.93 -8.66
N ILE A 94 -4.15 -2.02 -7.96
CA ILE A 94 -2.84 -2.36 -8.56
C ILE A 94 -2.89 -3.77 -9.16
N PHE A 95 -3.37 -4.77 -8.41
CA PHE A 95 -3.45 -6.14 -8.93
C PHE A 95 -4.40 -6.26 -10.11
N VAL A 96 -5.59 -5.65 -10.03
CA VAL A 96 -6.55 -5.61 -11.14
C VAL A 96 -5.91 -4.97 -12.37
N PHE A 97 -5.18 -3.88 -12.19
CA PHE A 97 -4.48 -3.18 -13.27
C PHE A 97 -3.37 -4.03 -13.89
N LEU A 98 -2.54 -4.67 -13.06
CA LEU A 98 -1.47 -5.56 -13.51
C LEU A 98 -2.05 -6.75 -14.30
N ILE A 99 -3.05 -7.45 -13.75
CA ILE A 99 -3.73 -8.57 -14.41
C ILE A 99 -4.32 -8.11 -15.74
N TYR A 100 -5.00 -6.98 -15.77
CA TYR A 100 -5.57 -6.42 -17.00
C TYR A 100 -4.50 -6.11 -18.05
N SER A 101 -3.40 -5.47 -17.63
CA SER A 101 -2.29 -5.11 -18.51
C SER A 101 -1.62 -6.34 -19.12
N TYR A 102 -1.25 -7.33 -18.30
CA TYR A 102 -0.63 -8.58 -18.76
C TYR A 102 -1.58 -9.41 -19.63
N SER A 103 -2.87 -9.49 -19.26
CA SER A 103 -3.87 -10.20 -20.06
C SER A 103 -4.02 -9.57 -21.45
N LYS A 104 -4.03 -8.24 -21.53
CA LYS A 104 -4.12 -7.51 -22.80
C LYS A 104 -2.85 -7.67 -23.64
N TRP A 105 -1.68 -7.70 -23.00
CA TRP A 105 -0.41 -7.93 -23.69
C TRP A 105 -0.36 -9.34 -24.28
N MET A 106 -0.68 -10.38 -23.49
CA MET A 106 -0.72 -11.76 -23.97
C MET A 106 -1.69 -11.98 -25.14
N LYS A 107 -2.84 -11.29 -25.16
CA LYS A 107 -3.81 -11.37 -26.25
C LYS A 107 -3.35 -10.70 -27.55
N ARG A 108 -2.44 -9.73 -27.49
CA ARG A 108 -1.92 -8.99 -28.66
C ARG A 108 -0.67 -9.62 -29.27
N THR A 109 -0.02 -10.51 -28.54
CA THR A 109 1.21 -11.15 -28.97
C THR A 109 0.86 -12.44 -29.71
N ASP A 110 1.15 -12.51 -31.01
CA ASP A 110 0.86 -13.72 -31.80
C ASP A 110 1.94 -14.81 -31.60
N ASN A 111 3.18 -14.42 -31.32
CA ASN A 111 4.30 -15.34 -31.16
C ASN A 111 4.32 -16.01 -29.78
N SER A 112 4.29 -17.35 -29.75
CA SER A 112 4.36 -18.16 -28.53
C SER A 112 5.61 -17.88 -27.68
N PHE A 113 6.77 -17.63 -28.28
CA PHE A 113 7.99 -17.29 -27.55
C PHE A 113 7.88 -15.95 -26.82
N LEU A 114 7.30 -14.94 -27.49
CA LEU A 114 7.05 -13.64 -26.88
C LEU A 114 6.03 -13.75 -25.73
N LYS A 115 5.03 -14.64 -25.82
CA LYS A 115 4.11 -14.90 -24.70
C LYS A 115 4.84 -15.45 -23.47
N VAL A 116 5.78 -16.38 -23.67
CA VAL A 116 6.62 -16.91 -22.57
C VAL A 116 7.48 -15.81 -21.95
N LEU A 117 8.07 -14.93 -22.78
CA LEU A 117 8.82 -13.78 -22.26
C LEU A 117 7.94 -12.83 -21.45
N VAL A 118 6.75 -12.49 -21.96
CA VAL A 118 5.77 -11.66 -21.22
C VAL A 118 5.43 -12.31 -19.89
N PHE A 119 5.16 -13.62 -19.86
CA PHE A 119 4.91 -14.35 -18.63
C PHE A 119 6.11 -14.28 -17.67
N LEU A 120 7.34 -14.51 -18.13
CA LEU A 120 8.54 -14.39 -17.31
C LEU A 120 8.73 -12.99 -16.73
N THR A 121 8.38 -11.92 -17.46
CA THR A 121 8.43 -10.55 -16.92
C THR A 121 7.37 -10.27 -15.85
N SER A 122 6.30 -11.07 -15.78
CA SER A 122 5.29 -10.92 -14.71
C SER A 122 5.82 -11.32 -13.34
N ILE A 123 6.81 -12.22 -13.29
CA ILE A 123 7.43 -12.71 -12.04
C ILE A 123 8.12 -11.57 -11.28
N PRO A 124 9.10 -10.82 -11.83
CA PRO A 124 9.75 -9.73 -11.12
C PRO A 124 8.76 -8.63 -10.73
N VAL A 125 7.74 -8.34 -11.55
CA VAL A 125 6.69 -7.38 -11.21
C VAL A 125 5.86 -7.87 -10.03
N GLY A 126 5.51 -9.15 -9.99
CA GLY A 126 4.83 -9.78 -8.86
C GLY A 126 5.65 -9.74 -7.58
N LEU A 127 6.96 -10.00 -7.66
CA LEU A 127 7.87 -9.92 -6.50
C LEU A 127 7.96 -8.49 -5.94
N VAL A 128 8.05 -7.49 -6.81
CA VAL A 128 8.01 -6.08 -6.39
C VAL A 128 6.67 -5.75 -5.74
N GLY A 129 5.56 -6.20 -6.33
CA GLY A 129 4.23 -6.03 -5.73
C GLY A 129 4.09 -6.69 -4.36
N LEU A 130 4.63 -7.90 -4.19
CA LEU A 130 4.65 -8.63 -2.92
C LEU A 130 5.47 -7.87 -1.86
N TYR A 131 6.65 -7.37 -2.23
CA TYR A 131 7.49 -6.55 -1.35
C TYR A 131 6.74 -5.30 -0.88
N PHE A 132 6.04 -4.61 -1.78
CA PHE A 132 5.20 -3.46 -1.43
C PHE A 132 4.08 -3.82 -0.47
N TRP A 133 3.39 -4.95 -0.70
CA TRP A 133 2.34 -5.41 0.19
C TRP A 133 2.88 -5.72 1.60
N ILE A 134 4.01 -6.41 1.71
CA ILE A 134 4.64 -6.71 3.00
C ILE A 134 5.01 -5.42 3.71
N THR A 135 5.66 -4.49 3.01
CA THR A 135 6.08 -3.20 3.58
C THR A 135 4.89 -2.38 4.07
N PHE A 136 3.78 -2.38 3.32
CA PHE A 136 2.55 -1.71 3.73
C PHE A 136 1.93 -2.38 4.96
N THR A 137 1.82 -3.71 4.96
CA THR A 137 1.22 -4.48 6.06
C THR A 137 2.03 -4.35 7.35
N MET A 138 3.36 -4.24 7.25
CA MET A 138 4.25 -3.98 8.39
C MET A 138 3.94 -2.66 9.12
N LEU A 139 3.27 -1.70 8.47
CA LEU A 139 2.79 -0.49 9.16
C LEU A 139 1.77 -0.81 10.25
N GLY A 140 1.03 -1.91 10.08
CA GLY A 140 0.03 -2.45 11.02
C GLY A 140 0.61 -3.45 12.01
N TYR A 141 1.92 -3.75 11.95
CA TYR A 141 2.54 -4.75 12.80
C TYR A 141 2.32 -4.48 14.30
N GLN A 142 2.05 -5.56 15.03
CA GLN A 142 1.96 -5.66 16.49
C GLN A 142 2.98 -6.71 16.94
N PRO A 143 3.88 -6.39 17.87
CA PRO A 143 4.83 -7.36 18.45
C PRO A 143 4.16 -8.33 19.44
#